data_AF-A0A1C4GRN7-F1
#
_entry.id   AF-A0A1C4GRN7-F1
#
_cell.length_a   1.000
_cell.length_b   1.000
_cell.length_c   1.000
_cell.angle_alpha   90.00
_cell.angle_beta   90.00
_cell.angle_gamma   90.00
#
_symmetry.space_group_name_H-M   'P 1'
#
loop_
_entity.id
_entity.type
_entity.pdbx_description
1 polymer ?
#
loop_
_entity_poly.entity_id
_entity_poly.type
_entity_poly.pdbx_seq_one_letter_code
_entity_poly.pdbx_strand_id
1 'polypeptide(L)'
;MPTQTHSNNTSKTYDAGDMVDAYSLAYEQMADTSVMLGAIANEFKRTKEYLSNVYNIPESCFNDLKRLIAISNTMIQESAEFNQAQEQKFEIEWEANKKAVSL
;
A
#
# COMPACT_ATOMS: atom_id res chain seq x y z
N MET A 1 -52.79 -1.56 4.28
CA MET A 1 -52.09 -0.86 3.18
C MET A 1 -50.73 -1.51 3.02
N PRO A 2 -50.33 -2.02 1.85
CA PRO A 2 -48.97 -2.49 1.64
C PRO A 2 -48.09 -1.33 1.19
N THR A 3 -47.12 -0.95 2.02
CA THR A 3 -46.11 0.05 1.69
C THR A 3 -45.09 -0.62 0.75
N GLN A 4 -45.11 -0.23 -0.53
CA GLN A 4 -44.06 -0.62 -1.48
C GLN A 4 -42.80 0.22 -1.20
N THR A 5 -41.80 -0.38 -0.57
CA THR A 5 -40.46 0.22 -0.49
C THR A 5 -39.74 -0.01 -1.81
N HIS A 6 -39.75 0.98 -2.70
CA HIS A 6 -38.84 1.03 -3.85
C HIS A 6 -37.43 1.38 -3.37
N SER A 7 -36.71 0.40 -2.82
CA SER A 7 -35.26 0.51 -2.68
C SER A 7 -34.64 0.28 -4.05
N ASN A 8 -34.38 1.37 -4.78
CA ASN A 8 -33.50 1.36 -5.96
C ASN A 8 -32.04 1.14 -5.50
N ASN A 9 -31.74 -0.06 -4.98
CA ASN A 9 -30.36 -0.54 -4.81
C ASN A 9 -29.90 -1.13 -6.15
N THR A 10 -29.68 -0.28 -7.14
CA THR A 10 -28.90 -0.70 -8.31
C THR A 10 -27.47 -0.93 -7.85
N SER A 11 -26.95 -2.15 -8.03
CA SER A 11 -25.55 -2.48 -7.72
C SER A 11 -24.65 -1.45 -8.40
N LYS A 12 -23.76 -0.81 -7.64
CA LYS A 12 -22.69 0.00 -8.25
C LYS A 12 -21.86 -0.92 -9.12
N THR A 13 -21.70 -0.56 -10.38
CA THR A 13 -20.76 -1.20 -11.32
C THR A 13 -19.50 -0.36 -11.33
N TYR A 14 -18.36 -1.00 -11.08
CA TYR A 14 -17.05 -0.38 -11.20
C TYR A 14 -16.44 -0.77 -12.54
N ASP A 15 -15.75 0.16 -13.18
CA ASP A 15 -15.07 -0.08 -14.45
C ASP A 15 -13.53 -0.05 -14.31
N ALA A 16 -12.84 -0.21 -15.43
CA ALA A 16 -11.37 -0.21 -15.43
C ALA A 16 -10.78 1.13 -14.96
N GLY A 17 -11.47 2.26 -15.19
CA GLY A 17 -11.03 3.57 -14.70
C GLY A 17 -11.09 3.65 -13.18
N ASP A 18 -12.18 3.16 -12.58
CA ASP A 18 -12.29 3.08 -11.11
C ASP A 18 -11.15 2.23 -10.49
N MET A 19 -10.75 1.16 -11.19
CA MET A 19 -9.66 0.30 -10.74
C MET A 19 -8.28 0.96 -10.87
N VAL A 20 -8.05 1.78 -11.91
CA VAL A 20 -6.83 2.59 -12.02
C VAL A 20 -6.70 3.50 -10.80
N ASP A 21 -7.73 4.28 -10.51
CA ASP A 21 -7.74 5.21 -9.38
C ASP A 21 -7.49 4.48 -8.05
N ALA A 22 -8.12 3.32 -7.85
CA ALA A 22 -7.96 2.52 -6.65
C ALA A 22 -6.52 1.99 -6.46
N TYR A 23 -5.90 1.49 -7.52
CA TYR A 23 -4.53 0.97 -7.45
C TYR A 23 -3.48 2.07 -7.38
N SER A 24 -3.71 3.21 -8.03
CA SER A 24 -2.87 4.40 -7.92
C SER A 24 -2.84 4.91 -6.47
N LEU A 25 -4.01 5.06 -5.85
CA LEU A 25 -4.12 5.42 -4.44
C LEU A 25 -3.43 4.41 -3.51
N ALA A 26 -3.59 3.11 -3.79
CA ALA A 26 -2.94 2.06 -3.01
C ALA A 26 -1.40 2.09 -3.16
N TYR A 27 -0.88 2.43 -4.34
CA TYR A 27 0.55 2.62 -4.57
C TYR A 27 1.09 3.80 -3.76
N GLU A 28 0.42 4.96 -3.83
CA GLU A 28 0.78 6.14 -3.05
C GLU A 28 0.80 5.85 -1.55
N GLN A 29 -0.21 5.13 -1.05
CA GLN A 29 -0.26 4.72 0.35
C GLN A 29 0.93 3.83 0.74
N MET A 30 1.39 2.93 -0.15
CA MET A 30 2.58 2.13 0.11
C MET A 30 3.86 2.98 0.12
N ALA A 31 3.95 4.00 -0.75
CA ALA A 31 5.06 4.95 -0.74
C ALA A 31 5.14 5.72 0.60
N ASP A 32 4.01 6.24 1.07
CA ASP A 32 3.93 6.91 2.38
C ASP A 32 4.28 5.97 3.54
N THR A 33 3.79 4.73 3.48
CA THR A 33 4.10 3.70 4.49
C THR A 33 5.60 3.36 4.48
N SER A 34 6.23 3.32 3.31
CA SER A 34 7.68 3.12 3.17
C SER A 34 8.46 4.26 3.83
N VAL A 35 8.06 5.51 3.60
CA VAL A 35 8.66 6.69 4.25
C VAL A 35 8.53 6.61 5.77
N MET A 36 7.34 6.26 6.27
CA MET A 36 7.10 6.08 7.70
C MET A 36 7.99 4.99 8.30
N LEU A 37 8.10 3.82 7.65
CA LEU A 37 8.95 2.72 8.11
C LEU A 37 10.43 3.13 8.09
N GLY A 38 10.87 3.90 7.10
CA GLY A 38 12.21 4.47 7.04
C GLY A 38 12.51 5.38 8.25
N ALA A 39 11.56 6.23 8.63
CA ALA A 39 11.69 7.05 9.83
C ALA A 39 11.79 6.21 11.12
N ILE A 40 10.95 5.18 11.25
CA ILE A 40 11.00 4.22 12.38
C ILE A 40 12.35 3.51 12.41
N ALA A 41 12.85 3.04 11.27
CA ALA A 41 14.14 2.36 11.18
C ALA A 41 15.31 3.26 11.61
N ASN A 42 15.25 4.55 11.26
CA ASN A 42 16.24 5.54 11.67
C ASN A 42 16.19 5.81 13.18
N GLU A 43 15.01 6.02 13.76
CA GLU A 43 14.86 6.20 15.21
C GLU A 43 15.27 4.95 16.00
N PHE A 44 14.95 3.76 15.48
CA PHE A 44 15.44 2.51 16.03
C PHE A 44 16.96 2.43 15.99
N LYS A 45 17.61 2.79 14.87
CA LYS A 45 19.07 2.81 14.76
C LYS A 45 19.70 3.74 15.80
N ARG A 46 19.19 4.97 15.93
CA ARG A 46 19.65 5.96 16.91
C ARG A 46 19.50 5.45 18.34
N THR A 47 18.33 4.88 18.66
CA THR A 47 18.03 4.32 19.99
C THR A 47 18.94 3.14 20.31
N LYS A 48 19.13 2.23 19.35
CA LYS A 48 20.03 1.08 19.47
C LYS A 48 21.45 1.54 19.77
N GLU A 49 21.97 2.51 19.00
CA GLU A 49 23.32 3.07 19.18
C GLU A 49 23.48 3.71 20.56
N TYR A 50 22.50 4.50 21.01
CA TYR A 50 22.51 5.08 22.35
C TYR A 50 22.55 4.00 23.44
N LEU A 51 21.68 3.00 23.37
CA LEU A 51 21.61 1.93 24.37
C LEU A 51 22.88 1.07 24.40
N SER A 52 23.44 0.74 23.24
CA SER A 52 24.70 0.01 23.16
C SER A 52 25.86 0.83 23.72
N ASN A 53 25.91 2.15 23.49
CA ASN A 53 27.01 2.98 23.96
C ASN A 53 26.92 3.32 25.46
N VAL A 54 25.71 3.57 25.99
CA VAL A 54 25.52 4.01 27.38
C VAL A 54 25.44 2.82 28.35
N TYR A 55 24.83 1.72 27.91
CA TYR A 55 24.51 0.58 28.78
C TYR A 55 25.19 -0.72 28.35
N ASN A 56 26.06 -0.70 27.32
CA ASN A 56 26.72 -1.89 26.77
C ASN A 56 25.75 -3.01 26.38
N ILE A 57 24.55 -2.65 25.92
CA ILE A 57 23.54 -3.63 25.49
C ILE A 57 24.05 -4.33 24.22
N PRO A 58 24.12 -5.68 24.20
CA PRO A 58 24.54 -6.44 23.03
C PRO A 58 23.62 -6.20 21.83
N GLU A 59 24.20 -6.17 20.63
CA GLU A 59 23.43 -5.96 19.41
C GLU A 59 22.38 -7.06 19.15
N SER A 60 22.63 -8.27 19.65
CA SER A 60 21.72 -9.41 19.55
C SER A 60 20.36 -9.16 20.19
N CYS A 61 20.27 -8.30 21.21
CA CYS A 61 19.02 -7.91 21.86
C CYS A 61 18.04 -7.22 20.90
N PHE A 62 18.52 -6.76 19.74
CA PHE A 62 17.71 -6.01 18.77
C PHE A 62 17.49 -6.77 17.46
N ASN A 63 17.93 -8.03 17.36
CA ASN A 63 17.84 -8.82 16.12
C ASN A 63 16.40 -9.02 15.66
N ASP A 64 15.47 -9.27 16.58
CA ASP A 64 14.07 -9.46 16.24
C ASP A 64 13.47 -8.17 15.65
N LEU A 65 13.75 -7.01 16.26
CA LEU A 65 13.25 -5.74 15.75
C LEU A 65 13.87 -5.37 14.38
N LYS A 66 15.16 -5.64 14.18
CA LYS A 66 15.78 -5.52 12.84
C LYS A 66 15.08 -6.39 11.81
N ARG A 67 14.80 -7.65 12.17
CA ARG A 67 14.14 -8.61 11.28
C ARG A 67 12.72 -8.15 10.95
N LEU A 68 11.96 -7.66 11.93
CA LEU A 68 10.62 -7.12 11.72
C LEU A 68 10.63 -5.93 10.76
N ILE A 69 11.52 -4.96 10.96
CA ILE A 69 11.68 -3.82 10.03
C ILE A 69 12.00 -4.30 8.62
N ALA A 70 12.91 -5.27 8.47
CA ALA A 70 13.27 -5.82 7.17
C ALA A 70 12.08 -6.51 6.48
N ILE A 71 11.34 -7.37 7.20
CA ILE A 71 10.15 -8.04 6.68
C ILE A 71 9.09 -7.02 6.26
N SER A 72 8.80 -6.03 7.11
CA SER A 72 7.85 -4.97 6.79
C SER A 72 8.27 -4.21 5.54
N ASN A 73 9.56 -3.91 5.37
CA ASN A 73 10.05 -3.22 4.19
C ASN A 73 9.83 -4.05 2.92
N THR A 74 10.13 -5.35 2.95
CA THR A 74 9.86 -6.26 1.83
C THR A 74 8.37 -6.29 1.48
N MET A 75 7.48 -6.44 2.48
CA MET A 75 6.03 -6.48 2.24
C MET A 75 5.51 -5.18 1.61
N ILE A 76 6.00 -4.01 2.06
CA ILE A 76 5.62 -2.72 1.50
C ILE A 76 6.08 -2.61 0.04
N GLN A 77 7.32 -3.01 -0.25
CA GLN A 77 7.87 -2.97 -1.61
C GLN A 77 7.09 -3.90 -2.55
N GLU A 78 6.87 -5.14 -2.16
CA GLU A 78 6.07 -6.11 -2.93
C GLU A 78 4.64 -5.60 -3.17
N SER A 79 4.01 -4.99 -2.16
CA SER A 79 2.67 -4.42 -2.33
C SER A 79 2.67 -3.20 -3.24
N ALA A 80 3.68 -2.33 -3.19
CA ALA A 80 3.80 -1.19 -4.09
C ALA A 80 3.98 -1.67 -5.54
N GLU A 81 4.88 -2.61 -5.78
CA GLU A 81 5.10 -3.20 -7.10
C GLU A 81 3.82 -3.87 -7.65
N PHE A 82 3.11 -4.60 -6.81
CA PHE A 82 1.83 -5.21 -7.18
C PHE A 82 0.78 -4.15 -7.58
N ASN A 83 0.62 -3.10 -6.76
CA ASN A 83 -0.35 -2.04 -7.02
C ASN A 83 -0.02 -1.30 -8.33
N GLN A 84 1.25 -0.96 -8.54
CA GLN A 84 1.70 -0.32 -9.78
C GLN A 84 1.45 -1.21 -11.01
N ALA A 85 1.70 -2.51 -10.90
CA ALA A 85 1.44 -3.46 -11.99
C ALA A 85 -0.05 -3.59 -12.31
N GLN A 86 -0.92 -3.57 -11.29
CA GLN A 86 -2.37 -3.60 -11.51
C GLN A 86 -2.88 -2.27 -12.10
N GLU A 87 -2.42 -1.13 -11.60
CA GLU A 87 -2.72 0.20 -12.16
C GLU A 87 -2.42 0.23 -13.66
N GLN A 88 -1.20 -0.16 -14.06
CA GLN A 88 -0.80 -0.20 -15.47
C GLN A 88 -1.69 -1.14 -16.31
N LYS A 89 -2.05 -2.30 -15.77
CA LYS A 89 -2.93 -3.26 -16.44
C LYS A 89 -4.31 -2.66 -16.70
N PHE A 90 -4.92 -2.04 -15.69
CA PHE A 90 -6.25 -1.43 -15.81
C PHE A 90 -6.23 -0.16 -16.65
N GLU A 91 -5.13 0.60 -16.66
CA GLU A 91 -4.96 1.76 -17.54
C GLU A 91 -4.99 1.34 -19.01
N ILE A 92 -4.31 0.25 -19.37
CA ILE A 92 -4.36 -0.31 -20.73
C ILE A 92 -5.78 -0.74 -21.10
N GLU A 93 -6.50 -1.40 -20.19
CA GLU A 93 -7.88 -1.82 -20.41
C GLU A 93 -8.82 -0.63 -20.58
N TRP A 94 -8.68 0.39 -19.74
CA TRP A 94 -9.46 1.62 -19.77
C TRP A 94 -9.28 2.37 -21.09
N GLU A 95 -8.04 2.55 -21.53
CA GLU A 95 -7.72 3.18 -22.81
C GLU A 95 -8.24 2.38 -24.02
N ALA A 96 -8.23 1.05 -23.95
CA ALA A 96 -8.82 0.20 -24.99
C ALA A 96 -10.36 0.38 -25.04
N ASN A 97 -11.01 0.44 -23.89
CA ASN A 97 -12.46 0.62 -23.78
C ASN A 97 -12.90 2.00 -24.31
N LYS A 98 -12.15 3.06 -24.01
CA LYS A 98 -12.40 4.41 -24.59
C LYS A 98 -12.37 4.39 -26.12
N LYS A 99 -11.39 3.71 -26.71
CA LYS A 99 -11.25 3.60 -28.17
C LYS A 99 -12.40 2.81 -28.81
N ALA A 100 -12.85 1.74 -28.17
CA ALA A 100 -13.94 0.90 -28.67
C ALA A 100 -15.31 1.61 -28.68
N VAL A 101 -15.54 2.56 -27.77
CA VAL A 101 -16.79 3.35 -27.71
C VAL A 101 -16.80 4.52 -28.72
N SER A 102 -15.65 4.86 -29.31
CA SER A 102 -15.48 5.99 -30.23
C SER A 102 -15.59 5.65 -31.73
N LEU A 103 -15.91 4.39 -32.08
CA LEU A 103 -16.09 3.88 -33.45
C LEU A 103 -17.54 3.48 -33.71
#